data_AF-A0A844SXL7-F1
#
_entry.id   AF-A0A844SXL7-F1
#
_cell.length_a   1.000
_cell.length_b   1.000
_cell.length_c   1.000
_cell.angle_alpha   90.00
_cell.angle_beta   90.00
_cell.angle_gamma   90.00
#
_symmetry.space_group_name_H-M   'P 1'
#
loop_
_entity.id
_entity.type
_entity.pdbx_description
1 polymer ?
#
loop_
_entity_poly.entity_id
_entity_poly.type
_entity_poly.pdbx_seq_one_letter_code
_entity_poly.pdbx_strand_id
1 'polypeptide(L)'
;MARVRRNKSYKLTNVYDRRSRDLPFNVEVAEVEVDNPLALDPGEKIVAVRSVRSDPLGRLHAHHQIDEAQYRGGRAFQSDWERAERGPQAMDPTREYVDGARTREPVTESQRQAVLRLNRVERELGTDGAALVHDVLVLGLTMDQIGQRRAVRTQRWNDYFARRFRECLDRLALIYGFATETGTQRTEQRK
;
A
#
# COMPACT_ATOMS: atom_id res chain seq x y z
N MET A 1 -7.57 70.53 8.16
CA MET A 1 -7.40 69.25 8.88
C MET A 1 -8.11 68.15 8.10
N ALA A 2 -7.37 67.30 7.38
CA ALA A 2 -7.94 66.27 6.52
C ALA A 2 -8.11 64.94 7.28
N ARG A 3 -9.35 64.41 7.33
CA ARG A 3 -9.65 63.11 7.93
C ARG A 3 -9.13 61.99 7.02
N VAL A 4 -8.23 61.17 7.56
CA VAL A 4 -7.72 59.95 6.90
C VAL A 4 -8.86 58.92 6.80
N ARG A 5 -9.33 58.62 5.59
CA ARG A 5 -10.23 57.49 5.32
C ARG A 5 -9.45 56.18 5.43
N ARG A 6 -9.69 55.42 6.50
CA ARG A 6 -9.24 54.02 6.60
C ARG A 6 -10.11 53.13 5.71
N ASN A 7 -9.75 52.99 4.44
CA ASN A 7 -10.25 51.92 3.60
C ASN A 7 -9.19 50.83 3.50
N LYS A 8 -9.14 49.97 4.51
CA LYS A 8 -8.57 48.63 4.36
C LYS A 8 -9.67 47.67 4.79
N SER A 9 -10.50 47.28 3.83
CA SER A 9 -11.24 46.02 3.95
C SER A 9 -10.16 44.96 4.14
N TYR A 10 -10.01 44.46 5.37
CA TYR A 10 -9.30 43.22 5.59
C TYR A 10 -9.95 42.24 4.64
N LYS A 11 -9.24 41.83 3.58
CA LYS A 11 -9.59 40.64 2.82
C LYS A 11 -9.68 39.57 3.89
N LEU A 12 -10.91 39.15 4.23
CA LEU A 12 -11.13 37.99 5.05
C LEU A 12 -10.33 36.90 4.36
N THR A 13 -9.21 36.55 4.98
CA THR A 13 -8.35 35.43 4.62
C THR A 13 -9.25 34.29 4.24
N ASN A 14 -9.04 33.74 3.03
CA ASN A 14 -9.70 32.53 2.54
C ASN A 14 -10.00 31.62 3.73
N VAL A 15 -11.28 31.53 4.07
CA VAL A 15 -11.74 30.57 5.07
C VAL A 15 -11.46 29.23 4.41
N TYR A 16 -10.37 28.58 4.81
CA TYR A 16 -10.04 27.24 4.36
C TYR A 16 -11.29 26.38 4.59
N ASP A 17 -11.82 25.83 3.50
CA ASP A 17 -12.97 24.94 3.59
C ASP A 17 -12.53 23.74 4.43
N ARG A 18 -13.26 23.45 5.51
CA ARG A 18 -12.96 22.30 6.38
C ARG A 18 -13.24 20.97 5.70
N ARG A 19 -13.77 20.98 4.47
CA ARG A 19 -13.73 19.84 3.58
C ARG A 19 -12.30 19.71 3.07
N SER A 20 -11.60 18.64 3.47
CA SER A 20 -10.20 18.29 3.15
C SER A 20 -9.87 18.12 1.65
N ARG A 21 -10.37 19.01 0.78
CA ARG A 21 -10.09 19.08 -0.65
C ARG A 21 -8.95 20.05 -0.98
N ASP A 22 -8.62 20.95 -0.05
CA ASP A 22 -7.47 21.85 -0.21
C ASP A 22 -6.17 21.07 0.05
N LEU A 23 -5.58 20.58 -1.04
CA LEU A 23 -4.32 19.85 -0.99
C LEU A 23 -3.16 20.82 -0.78
N PRO A 24 -2.22 20.53 0.14
CA PRO A 24 -1.01 21.31 0.26
C PRO A 24 -0.19 21.26 -1.05
N PHE A 25 0.61 22.29 -1.28
CA PHE A 25 1.47 22.39 -2.46
C PHE A 25 2.42 21.17 -2.57
N ASN A 26 2.45 20.50 -3.73
CA ASN A 26 3.21 19.27 -4.05
C ASN A 26 2.77 17.98 -3.32
N VAL A 27 1.53 17.89 -2.87
CA VAL A 27 1.03 16.66 -2.25
C VAL A 27 0.56 15.67 -3.33
N GLU A 28 1.27 14.54 -3.44
CA GLU A 28 0.82 13.36 -4.19
C GLU A 28 -0.20 12.59 -3.35
N VAL A 29 -1.46 12.63 -3.75
CA VAL A 29 -2.57 11.99 -3.04
C VAL A 29 -3.44 11.13 -3.95
N ALA A 30 -4.00 10.08 -3.36
CA ALA A 30 -5.01 9.24 -3.96
C ALA A 30 -6.27 9.24 -3.08
N GLU A 31 -7.44 9.28 -3.71
CA GLU A 31 -8.71 9.06 -3.02
C GLU A 31 -8.84 7.57 -2.68
N VAL A 32 -9.18 7.27 -1.42
CA VAL A 32 -9.37 5.92 -0.92
C VAL A 32 -10.68 5.86 -0.15
N GLU A 33 -11.51 4.88 -0.46
CA GLU A 33 -12.71 4.58 0.32
C GLU A 33 -12.31 3.91 1.64
N VAL A 34 -12.62 4.56 2.76
CA VAL A 34 -12.35 4.08 4.11
C VAL A 34 -13.67 3.95 4.86
N ASP A 35 -13.80 2.95 5.72
CA ASP A 35 -14.98 2.79 6.56
C ASP A 35 -15.17 4.03 7.45
N ASN A 36 -16.39 4.55 7.48
CA ASN A 36 -16.70 5.74 8.25
C ASN A 36 -16.74 5.38 9.75
N PRO A 37 -15.81 5.91 10.58
CA PRO A 37 -15.80 5.60 12.02
C PRO A 37 -17.02 6.18 12.76
N LEU A 38 -17.74 7.11 12.14
CA LEU A 38 -18.96 7.74 12.66
C LEU A 38 -20.21 7.28 11.90
N ALA A 39 -20.10 6.18 11.14
CA ALA A 39 -21.23 5.59 10.45
C ALA A 39 -22.34 5.24 11.45
N LEU A 40 -23.57 5.67 11.14
CA LEU A 40 -24.75 5.21 11.86
C LEU A 40 -25.17 3.82 11.39
N ASP A 41 -24.91 3.51 10.11
CA ASP A 41 -25.20 2.23 9.48
C ASP A 41 -23.90 1.43 9.23
N PRO A 42 -23.87 0.12 9.56
CA PRO A 42 -22.70 -0.72 9.30
C PRO A 42 -22.33 -0.74 7.81
N GLY A 43 -21.09 -0.36 7.49
CA GLY A 43 -20.55 -0.41 6.12
C GLY A 43 -20.63 0.88 5.33
N GLU A 44 -21.08 1.99 5.93
CA GLU A 44 -20.95 3.31 5.32
C GLU A 44 -19.46 3.66 5.13
N LYS A 45 -19.09 4.06 3.91
CA LYS A 45 -17.72 4.44 3.56
C LYS A 45 -17.62 5.93 3.30
N ILE A 46 -16.52 6.53 3.70
CA ILE A 46 -16.13 7.90 3.38
C ILE A 46 -14.95 7.89 2.41
N VAL A 47 -14.95 8.85 1.50
CA VAL A 47 -13.79 9.09 0.62
C VAL A 47 -12.77 9.89 1.43
N ALA A 48 -11.65 9.24 1.75
CA ALA A 48 -10.51 9.85 2.41
C ALA A 48 -9.39 10.11 1.40
N VAL A 49 -8.58 11.13 1.66
CA VAL A 49 -7.41 11.45 0.84
C VAL A 49 -6.17 10.85 1.52
N ARG A 50 -5.50 9.89 0.86
CA ARG A 50 -4.27 9.26 1.35
C ARG A 50 -3.05 9.77 0.57
N SER A 51 -1.98 10.12 1.28
CA SER A 51 -0.68 10.41 0.65
C SER A 51 -0.07 9.16 0.01
N VAL A 52 0.31 9.25 -1.26
CA VAL A 52 0.96 8.18 -2.03
C VAL A 52 2.47 8.38 -2.19
N ARG A 53 3.02 9.46 -1.64
CA ARG A 53 4.44 9.82 -1.76
C ARG A 53 5.40 8.71 -1.30
N SER A 54 5.03 7.98 -0.24
CA SER A 54 5.83 6.89 0.33
C SER A 54 5.28 5.50 0.01
N ASP A 55 4.32 5.41 -0.92
CA ASP A 55 3.62 4.17 -1.25
C ASP A 55 3.75 3.89 -2.76
N PRO A 56 4.83 3.22 -3.19
CA PRO A 56 5.06 2.99 -4.61
C PRO A 56 3.92 2.20 -5.26
N LEU A 57 3.33 1.24 -4.55
CA LEU A 57 2.21 0.45 -5.05
C LEU A 57 0.94 1.30 -5.20
N GLY A 58 0.62 2.11 -4.18
CA GLY A 58 -0.51 3.05 -4.24
C GLY A 58 -0.37 4.06 -5.38
N ARG A 59 0.84 4.58 -5.60
CA ARG A 59 1.13 5.51 -6.70
C ARG A 59 0.92 4.85 -8.07
N LEU A 60 1.41 3.62 -8.26
CA LEU A 60 1.21 2.88 -9.51
C LEU A 60 -0.28 2.65 -9.81
N HIS A 61 -1.07 2.32 -8.78
CA HIS A 61 -2.51 2.09 -8.92
C HIS A 61 -3.27 3.40 -9.23
N ALA A 62 -2.96 4.49 -8.53
CA ALA A 62 -3.58 5.80 -8.75
C ALA A 62 -3.34 6.34 -10.17
N HIS A 63 -2.20 6.01 -10.79
CA HIS A 63 -1.90 6.34 -12.19
C HIS A 63 -2.38 5.28 -13.19
N HIS A 64 -3.19 4.29 -12.78
CA HIS A 64 -3.69 3.20 -13.62
C HIS A 64 -2.58 2.41 -14.35
N GLN A 65 -1.39 2.33 -13.75
CA GLN A 65 -0.26 1.56 -14.31
C GLN A 65 -0.32 0.08 -13.97
N ILE A 66 -1.09 -0.26 -12.94
CA ILE A 66 -1.39 -1.62 -12.47
C ILE A 66 -2.91 -1.74 -12.31
N ASP A 67 -3.43 -2.96 -12.44
CA ASP A 67 -4.85 -3.22 -12.24
C ASP A 67 -5.20 -3.43 -10.75
N GLU A 68 -6.51 -3.49 -10.45
CA GLU A 68 -7.01 -3.69 -9.10
C GLU A 68 -6.59 -5.06 -8.53
N ALA A 69 -6.44 -6.09 -9.38
CA ALA A 69 -6.06 -7.43 -8.95
C ALA A 69 -4.59 -7.48 -8.49
N GLN A 70 -3.70 -6.88 -9.27
CA GLN A 70 -2.29 -6.67 -8.94
C GLN A 70 -2.14 -5.82 -7.69
N TYR A 71 -2.92 -4.75 -7.56
CA TYR A 71 -2.93 -3.90 -6.37
C TYR A 71 -3.32 -4.70 -5.12
N ARG A 72 -4.42 -5.46 -5.17
CA ARG A 72 -4.84 -6.33 -4.06
C ARG A 72 -3.83 -7.42 -3.74
N GLY A 73 -3.22 -8.04 -4.76
CA GLY A 73 -2.16 -9.04 -4.61
C GLY A 73 -0.94 -8.47 -3.86
N GLY A 74 -0.47 -7.29 -4.26
CA GLY A 74 0.62 -6.59 -3.58
C GLY A 74 0.27 -6.22 -2.12
N ARG A 75 -0.97 -5.79 -1.85
CA ARG A 75 -1.43 -5.49 -0.48
C ARG A 75 -1.53 -6.72 0.40
N ALA A 76 -2.00 -7.84 -0.12
CA ALA A 76 -2.06 -9.08 0.62
C ALA A 76 -0.66 -9.58 0.97
N PHE A 77 0.30 -9.44 0.06
CA PHE A 77 1.71 -9.72 0.34
C PHE A 77 2.26 -8.86 1.48
N GLN A 78 2.03 -7.53 1.45
CA GLN A 78 2.45 -6.63 2.54
C GLN A 78 1.84 -7.06 3.89
N SER A 79 0.55 -7.40 3.93
CA SER A 79 -0.15 -7.86 5.13
C SER A 79 0.41 -9.17 5.68
N ASP A 80 0.75 -10.12 4.81
CA ASP A 80 1.39 -11.38 5.20
C ASP A 80 2.81 -11.14 5.71
N TRP A 81 3.58 -10.25 5.08
CA TRP A 81 4.92 -9.88 5.52
C TRP A 81 4.89 -9.25 6.92
N GLU A 82 4.05 -8.24 7.14
CA GLU A 82 3.87 -7.60 8.44
C GLU A 82 3.41 -8.60 9.51
N ARG A 83 2.55 -9.56 9.14
CA ARG A 83 2.09 -10.60 10.04
C ARG A 83 3.21 -11.57 10.38
N ALA A 84 4.02 -11.97 9.41
CA ALA A 84 5.14 -12.90 9.60
C ALA A 84 6.30 -12.28 10.40
N GLU A 85 6.62 -10.99 10.17
CA GLU A 85 7.67 -10.29 10.93
C GLU A 85 7.24 -9.93 12.35
N ARG A 86 5.93 -9.95 12.66
CA ARG A 86 5.44 -9.72 14.02
C ARG A 86 6.00 -10.82 14.95
N GLY A 87 6.98 -10.44 15.77
CA GLY A 87 7.58 -11.32 16.76
C GLY A 87 6.57 -11.83 17.81
N PRO A 88 6.94 -12.87 18.58
CA PRO A 88 6.10 -13.39 19.65
C PRO A 88 5.74 -12.26 20.61
N GLN A 89 4.46 -12.10 20.90
CA GLN A 89 4.00 -11.07 21.82
C GLN A 89 4.53 -11.37 23.22
N ALA A 90 5.27 -10.43 23.81
CA ALA A 90 5.77 -10.57 25.16
C ALA A 90 4.60 -10.81 26.13
N MET A 91 4.69 -11.88 26.92
CA MET A 91 3.75 -12.18 27.99
C MET A 91 4.24 -11.51 29.27
N ASP A 92 3.36 -10.79 29.95
CA ASP A 92 3.60 -10.35 31.31
C ASP A 92 2.98 -11.36 32.28
N PRO A 93 3.80 -12.22 32.93
CA PRO A 93 3.31 -13.23 33.87
C PRO A 93 2.81 -12.63 35.19
N THR A 94 3.05 -11.34 35.45
CA THR A 94 2.61 -10.65 36.68
C THR A 94 1.20 -10.06 36.56
N ARG A 95 0.62 -10.07 35.35
CA ARG A 95 -0.72 -9.53 35.09
C ARG A 95 -1.79 -10.47 35.64
N GLU A 96 -2.76 -9.90 36.37
CA GLU A 96 -3.90 -10.62 36.93
C GLU A 96 -4.69 -11.35 35.83
N TYR A 97 -4.97 -12.63 36.06
CA TYR A 97 -5.68 -13.49 35.12
C TYR A 97 -7.17 -13.13 35.13
N VAL A 98 -7.61 -12.42 34.11
CA VAL A 98 -9.04 -12.10 33.89
C VAL A 98 -9.70 -13.27 33.17
N ASP A 99 -10.99 -13.54 33.42
CA ASP A 99 -11.77 -14.68 32.88
C ASP A 99 -11.97 -14.68 31.34
N GLY A 100 -11.17 -13.90 30.61
CA GLY A 100 -11.02 -13.93 29.16
C GLY A 100 -9.57 -14.14 28.68
N ALA A 101 -8.63 -14.37 29.59
CA ALA A 101 -7.21 -14.58 29.30
C ALA A 101 -6.96 -15.99 28.76
N ARG A 102 -7.39 -16.28 27.54
CA ARG A 102 -6.93 -17.49 26.83
C ARG A 102 -5.41 -17.47 26.76
N THR A 103 -4.77 -18.60 27.06
CA THR A 103 -3.34 -18.83 26.76
C THR A 103 -3.09 -18.46 25.30
N ARG A 104 -2.42 -17.32 25.08
CA ARG A 104 -2.09 -16.88 23.72
C ARG A 104 -0.93 -17.72 23.23
N GLU A 105 -1.13 -18.42 22.11
CA GLU A 105 -0.06 -19.18 21.46
C GLU A 105 1.09 -18.23 21.10
N PRO A 106 2.36 -18.63 21.33
CA PRO A 106 3.52 -17.81 21.01
C PRO A 106 3.66 -17.51 19.51
N VAL A 107 3.14 -18.39 18.66
CA VAL A 107 2.95 -18.18 17.22
C VAL A 107 1.51 -18.50 16.87
N THR A 108 0.78 -17.52 16.36
CA THR A 108 -0.62 -17.71 15.96
C THR A 108 -0.70 -18.52 14.65
N GLU A 109 -1.75 -19.32 14.46
CA GLU A 109 -2.00 -20.00 13.18
C GLU A 109 -2.02 -19.03 11.98
N SER A 110 -2.49 -17.79 12.20
CA SER A 110 -2.45 -16.75 11.16
C SER A 110 -1.03 -16.41 10.71
N GLN A 111 -0.06 -16.38 11.64
CA GLN A 111 1.36 -16.15 11.33
C GLN A 111 1.95 -17.34 10.59
N ARG A 112 1.62 -18.57 10.99
CA ARG A 112 2.04 -19.78 10.28
C ARG A 112 1.56 -19.74 8.82
N GLN A 113 0.28 -19.44 8.60
CA GLN A 113 -0.29 -19.37 7.26
C GLN A 113 0.35 -18.26 6.40
N ALA A 114 0.65 -17.10 7.01
CA ALA A 114 1.37 -16.03 6.32
C ALA A 114 2.76 -16.50 5.86
N VAL A 115 3.55 -17.13 6.74
CA VAL A 115 4.88 -17.67 6.39
C VAL A 115 4.79 -18.71 5.27
N LEU A 116 3.81 -19.61 5.30
CA LEU A 116 3.61 -20.60 4.23
C LEU A 116 3.30 -19.95 2.88
N ARG A 117 2.48 -18.89 2.87
CA ARG A 117 2.18 -18.12 1.65
C ARG A 117 3.41 -17.37 1.14
N LEU A 118 4.18 -16.73 2.01
CA LEU A 118 5.42 -16.06 1.63
C LEU A 118 6.43 -17.04 1.02
N ASN A 119 6.60 -18.22 1.61
CA ASN A 119 7.45 -19.27 1.05
C ASN A 119 6.98 -19.73 -0.35
N ARG A 120 5.66 -19.79 -0.58
CA ARG A 120 5.11 -20.08 -1.90
C ARG A 120 5.44 -18.96 -2.90
N VAL A 121 5.28 -17.70 -2.50
CA VAL A 121 5.63 -16.53 -3.31
C VAL A 121 7.10 -16.56 -3.70
N GLU A 122 8.02 -16.82 -2.77
CA GLU A 122 9.45 -16.90 -3.06
C GLU A 122 9.78 -17.99 -4.09
N ARG A 123 9.13 -19.16 -3.99
CA ARG A 123 9.31 -20.26 -4.94
C ARG A 123 8.81 -19.93 -6.34
N GLU A 124 7.68 -19.25 -6.45
CA GLU A 124 7.07 -18.91 -7.75
C GLU A 124 7.77 -17.72 -8.44
N LEU A 125 8.22 -16.72 -7.67
CA LEU A 125 8.90 -15.54 -8.23
C LEU A 125 10.40 -15.76 -8.49
N GLY A 126 10.99 -16.73 -7.79
CA GLY A 126 12.44 -16.95 -7.75
C GLY A 126 13.18 -15.84 -7.01
N THR A 127 14.49 -16.04 -6.82
CA THR A 127 15.33 -15.16 -5.98
C THR A 127 15.29 -13.69 -6.43
N ASP A 128 15.46 -13.43 -7.72
CA ASP A 128 15.49 -12.06 -8.25
C ASP A 128 14.12 -11.36 -8.17
N GLY A 129 13.04 -12.10 -8.45
CA GLY A 129 11.67 -11.59 -8.39
C GLY A 129 11.26 -11.31 -6.95
N ALA A 130 11.54 -12.23 -6.03
CA ALA A 130 11.28 -12.05 -4.60
C ALA A 130 12.06 -10.86 -4.04
N ALA A 131 13.35 -10.72 -4.38
CA ALA A 131 14.16 -9.58 -3.95
C ALA A 131 13.62 -8.25 -4.49
N LEU A 132 13.19 -8.21 -5.76
CA LEU A 132 12.60 -7.01 -6.35
C LEU A 132 11.26 -6.64 -5.67
N VAL A 133 10.40 -7.62 -5.42
CA VAL A 133 9.13 -7.41 -4.71
C VAL A 133 9.37 -6.92 -3.29
N HIS A 134 10.34 -7.49 -2.58
CA HIS A 134 10.73 -7.03 -1.24
C HIS A 134 11.27 -5.59 -1.26
N ASP A 135 12.18 -5.27 -2.19
CA ASP A 135 12.72 -3.91 -2.35
C ASP A 135 11.61 -2.86 -2.57
N VAL A 136 10.59 -3.18 -3.37
CA VAL A 136 9.51 -2.23 -3.68
C VAL A 136 8.42 -2.22 -2.60
N LEU A 137 7.90 -3.39 -2.21
CA LEU A 137 6.72 -3.49 -1.35
C LEU A 137 7.04 -3.36 0.14
N VAL A 138 8.21 -3.82 0.60
CA VAL A 138 8.60 -3.77 2.02
C VAL A 138 9.45 -2.53 2.28
N LEU A 139 10.50 -2.31 1.48
CA LEU A 139 11.41 -1.17 1.68
C LEU A 139 10.89 0.13 1.06
N GLY A 140 9.84 0.08 0.23
CA GLY A 140 9.26 1.27 -0.40
C GLY A 140 10.16 1.91 -1.45
N LEU A 141 11.13 1.18 -2.00
CA LEU A 141 12.09 1.73 -2.95
C LEU A 141 11.46 1.97 -4.32
N THR A 142 11.88 3.06 -4.95
CA THR A 142 11.56 3.36 -6.35
C THR A 142 12.48 2.60 -7.31
N MET A 143 12.06 2.42 -8.57
CA MET A 143 12.88 1.72 -9.58
C MET A 143 14.25 2.36 -9.77
N ASP A 144 14.34 3.69 -9.69
CA ASP A 144 15.61 4.42 -9.77
C ASP A 144 16.53 4.09 -8.58
N GLN A 145 15.98 4.07 -7.36
CA GLN A 145 16.74 3.68 -6.16
C GLN A 145 17.21 2.22 -6.22
N ILE A 146 16.40 1.33 -6.78
CA ILE A 146 16.78 -0.08 -6.99
C ILE A 146 17.91 -0.17 -8.01
N GLY A 147 17.83 0.57 -9.12
CA GLY A 147 18.91 0.69 -10.09
C GLY A 147 20.21 1.21 -9.46
N GLN A 148 20.12 2.25 -8.63
CA GLN A 148 21.26 2.77 -7.88
C GLN A 148 21.87 1.71 -6.94
N ARG A 149 21.03 0.98 -6.19
CA ARG A 149 21.46 -0.07 -5.26
C ARG A 149 22.13 -1.25 -5.98
N ARG A 150 21.71 -1.53 -7.21
CA ARG A 150 22.26 -2.60 -8.08
C ARG A 150 23.37 -2.10 -9.02
N ALA A 151 23.84 -0.86 -8.85
CA ALA A 151 24.85 -0.21 -9.69
C ALA A 151 24.51 -0.15 -11.20
N VAL A 152 23.22 -0.12 -11.55
CA VAL A 152 22.70 -0.03 -12.92
C VAL A 152 21.77 1.18 -13.06
N ARG A 153 22.32 2.32 -13.51
CA ARG A 153 21.63 3.63 -13.49
C ARG A 153 20.98 4.05 -14.81
N THR A 154 20.83 3.13 -15.77
CA THR A 154 20.31 3.46 -17.10
C THR A 154 18.79 3.35 -17.13
N GLN A 155 18.11 4.23 -17.87
CA GLN A 155 16.65 4.16 -18.08
C GLN A 155 16.18 2.77 -18.54
N ARG A 156 16.95 2.09 -19.41
CA ARG A 156 16.66 0.73 -19.86
C ARG A 156 16.50 -0.28 -18.71
N TRP A 157 17.29 -0.12 -17.64
CA TRP A 157 17.19 -0.96 -16.46
C TRP A 157 15.95 -0.61 -15.63
N ASN A 158 15.61 0.68 -15.52
CA ASN A 158 14.37 1.11 -14.86
C ASN A 158 13.14 0.53 -15.58
N ASP A 159 13.11 0.56 -16.91
CA ASP A 159 12.02 -0.01 -17.71
C ASP A 159 11.96 -1.55 -17.54
N TYR A 160 13.13 -2.20 -17.49
CA TYR A 160 13.22 -3.63 -17.20
C TYR A 160 12.65 -3.97 -15.81
N PHE A 161 13.06 -3.26 -14.76
CA PHE A 161 12.55 -3.50 -13.40
C PHE A 161 11.06 -3.20 -13.30
N ALA A 162 10.57 -2.14 -13.95
CA ALA A 162 9.14 -1.84 -13.97
C ALA A 162 8.33 -2.96 -14.63
N ARG A 163 8.79 -3.47 -15.79
CA ARG A 163 8.15 -4.61 -16.45
C ARG A 163 8.22 -5.88 -15.59
N ARG A 164 9.40 -6.20 -15.05
CA ARG A 164 9.60 -7.39 -14.22
C ARG A 164 8.77 -7.35 -12.94
N PHE A 165 8.62 -6.17 -12.34
CA PHE A 165 7.79 -5.96 -11.18
C PHE A 165 6.30 -6.20 -11.48
N ARG A 166 5.80 -5.74 -12.64
CA ARG A 166 4.41 -6.04 -13.07
C ARG A 166 4.18 -7.54 -13.24
N GLU A 167 5.11 -8.25 -13.88
CA GLU A 167 5.04 -9.72 -13.99
C GLU A 167 5.00 -10.39 -12.61
N CYS A 168 5.74 -9.87 -11.62
CA CYS A 168 5.67 -10.38 -10.25
C CYS A 168 4.31 -10.10 -9.61
N LEU A 169 3.74 -8.90 -9.81
CA LEU A 169 2.41 -8.56 -9.31
C LEU A 169 1.31 -9.44 -9.93
N ASP A 170 1.43 -9.80 -11.21
CA ASP A 170 0.52 -10.75 -11.86
C ASP A 170 0.54 -12.11 -11.16
N ARG A 171 1.74 -12.60 -10.81
CA ARG A 171 1.89 -13.85 -10.06
C ARG A 171 1.35 -13.73 -8.65
N LEU A 172 1.58 -12.62 -7.96
CA LEU A 172 0.98 -12.38 -6.65
C LEU A 172 -0.55 -12.39 -6.73
N ALA A 173 -1.14 -11.74 -7.74
CA ALA A 173 -2.59 -11.73 -7.92
C ALA A 173 -3.15 -13.16 -8.09
N LEU A 174 -2.43 -14.05 -8.78
CA LEU A 174 -2.79 -15.47 -8.91
C LEU A 174 -2.65 -16.24 -7.59
N ILE A 175 -1.51 -16.10 -6.89
CA ILE A 175 -1.25 -16.81 -5.62
C ILE A 175 -2.29 -16.46 -4.55
N TYR A 176 -2.66 -15.19 -4.48
CA TYR A 176 -3.66 -14.68 -3.54
C TYR A 176 -5.10 -14.82 -4.02
N GLY A 177 -5.32 -15.31 -5.25
CA GLY A 177 -6.65 -15.58 -5.79
C GLY A 177 -7.44 -14.33 -6.22
N PHE A 178 -6.78 -13.20 -6.44
CA PHE A 178 -7.40 -11.98 -6.99
C PHE A 178 -7.47 -12.00 -8.52
N ALA A 179 -6.64 -12.81 -9.17
CA ALA A 179 -6.71 -13.11 -10.60
C ALA A 179 -7.01 -14.59 -10.81
N THR A 180 -7.76 -14.90 -11.86
CA THR A 180 -7.94 -16.27 -12.36
C THR A 180 -7.14 -16.43 -13.66
N GLU A 181 -6.54 -17.61 -13.87
CA GLU A 181 -5.70 -17.89 -15.05
C GLU A 181 -6.42 -17.64 -16.38
N THR A 182 -7.76 -17.68 -16.38
CA THR A 182 -8.62 -17.44 -17.55
C THR A 182 -8.68 -15.96 -17.97
N GLY A 183 -8.31 -15.02 -17.09
CA GLY A 183 -8.31 -13.58 -17.36
C GLY A 183 -7.12 -13.12 -18.22
N THR A 184 -5.94 -13.70 -18.01
CA THR A 184 -4.70 -13.31 -18.71
C THR A 184 -4.77 -13.57 -20.22
N GLN A 185 -5.43 -14.66 -20.63
CA GLN A 185 -5.62 -15.00 -22.05
C GLN A 185 -6.54 -14.02 -22.79
N ARG A 186 -7.50 -13.38 -22.11
CA ARG A 186 -8.45 -12.43 -22.76
C ARG A 186 -7.80 -11.08 -23.09
N THR A 187 -6.79 -10.67 -22.34
CA THR A 187 -6.09 -9.40 -22.56
C THR A 187 -5.10 -9.51 -23.73
N GLU A 188 -4.51 -10.70 -23.94
CA GLU A 188 -3.66 -10.99 -25.11
C GLU A 188 -4.47 -11.14 -26.41
N GLN A 189 -5.70 -11.63 -26.36
CA GLN A 189 -6.58 -11.77 -27.54
C GLN A 189 -7.25 -10.46 -28.00
N ARG A 190 -7.08 -9.35 -27.26
CA ARG A 190 -7.70 -8.04 -27.56
C ARG A 190 -6.73 -7.00 -28.13
N LYS A 191 -5.51 -7.40 -28.50
CA LYS A 191 -4.56 -6.60 -29.28
C LYS A 191 -4.37 -7.20 -30.66
#